data_AF-A0A8B6J186-F1
#
_entry.id   AF-A0A8B6J186-F1
#
_cell.length_a   1.000
_cell.length_b   1.000
_cell.length_c   1.000
_cell.angle_alpha   90.00
_cell.angle_beta   90.00
_cell.angle_gamma   90.00
#
_symmetry.space_group_name_H-M   'P 1'
#
loop_
_entity.id
_entity.type
_entity.pdbx_description
1 polymer ?
#
loop_
_entity_poly.entity_id
_entity_poly.type
_entity_poly.pdbx_seq_one_letter_code
_entity_poly.pdbx_strand_id
1 'polypeptide(L)'
;MVARQTDKLLLLYTPRPRSQRSITMRVIDTLFNGFGDEGGRNVALTKFVGLLFNKWVDCDLETAYELVQVANSVTAKPLPIDEIDTTFRSILDKELRKRGIKP
;
A
#
# COMPACT_ATOMS: atom_id res chain seq x y z
N MET A 1 3.53 36.39 -6.16
CA MET A 1 3.64 35.70 -4.85
C MET A 1 2.22 35.49 -4.33
N VAL A 2 1.63 34.32 -4.54
CA VAL A 2 0.35 33.91 -3.93
C VAL A 2 0.56 32.48 -3.45
N ALA A 3 0.97 32.32 -2.19
CA ALA A 3 0.83 31.04 -1.51
C ALA A 3 -0.68 30.75 -1.46
N ARG A 4 -1.11 29.63 -2.05
CA ARG A 4 -2.52 29.27 -2.12
C ARG A 4 -3.05 29.11 -0.69
N GLN A 5 -4.28 29.58 -0.45
CA GLN A 5 -5.03 29.45 0.81
C GLN A 5 -4.97 28.02 1.43
N THR A 6 -4.70 27.00 0.61
CA THR A 6 -4.47 25.60 0.98
C THR A 6 -3.31 25.39 1.97
N ASP A 7 -2.23 26.18 1.87
CA ASP A 7 -1.04 25.99 2.70
C ASP A 7 -1.30 26.35 4.18
N LYS A 8 -2.17 27.34 4.43
CA LYS A 8 -2.57 27.73 5.79
C LYS A 8 -3.47 26.70 6.48
N LEU A 9 -4.29 25.96 5.73
CA LEU A 9 -5.16 24.92 6.29
C LEU A 9 -4.40 23.63 6.62
N LEU A 10 -3.39 23.29 5.83
CA LEU A 10 -2.53 22.11 6.07
C LEU A 10 -1.70 22.25 7.36
N LEU A 11 -1.37 23.47 7.80
CA LEU A 11 -0.62 23.71 9.04
C LEU A 11 -1.42 23.46 10.32
N LEU A 12 -2.77 23.46 10.26
CA LEU A 12 -3.64 23.20 11.42
C LEU A 12 -3.88 21.71 11.68
N TYR A 13 -3.61 20.87 10.68
CA TYR A 13 -3.78 19.43 10.78
C TYR A 13 -2.42 18.75 10.84
N THR A 14 -1.98 18.38 12.04
CA THR A 14 -0.83 17.50 12.20
C THR A 14 -1.28 16.07 11.91
N PRO A 15 -0.79 15.41 10.84
CA PRO A 15 -1.17 14.03 10.58
C PRO A 15 -0.77 13.15 11.76
N ARG A 16 -1.65 12.23 12.15
CA ARG A 16 -1.30 11.23 13.17
C ARG A 16 -0.06 10.45 12.71
N PRO A 17 0.82 10.05 13.62
CA PRO A 17 1.95 9.18 13.29
C PRO A 17 1.43 7.89 12.63
N ARG A 18 2.19 7.32 11.69
CA ARG A 18 1.74 6.18 10.85
C ARG A 18 1.22 4.99 11.68
N SER A 19 1.77 4.76 12.88
CA SER A 19 1.34 3.72 13.82
C SER A 19 -0.07 3.92 14.38
N GLN A 20 -0.58 5.15 14.38
CA GLN A 20 -1.90 5.52 14.90
C GLN A 20 -2.93 5.84 13.80
N ARG A 21 -2.57 5.65 12.53
CA ARG A 21 -3.47 5.83 11.39
C ARG A 21 -4.40 4.63 11.25
N SER A 22 -5.64 4.90 10.81
CA SER A 22 -6.59 3.84 10.49
C SER A 22 -6.07 2.95 9.35
N ILE A 23 -6.63 1.75 9.21
CA ILE A 23 -6.31 0.86 8.09
C ILE A 23 -6.54 1.58 6.75
N THR A 24 -7.68 2.26 6.61
CA THR A 24 -8.01 3.09 5.44
C THR A 24 -6.92 4.11 5.13
N MET A 25 -6.47 4.88 6.13
CA MET A 25 -5.42 5.85 5.88
C MET A 25 -4.07 5.22 5.56
N ARG A 26 -3.77 4.04 6.10
CA ARG A 26 -2.53 3.32 5.73
C ARG A 26 -2.54 2.84 4.28
N VAL A 27 -3.70 2.45 3.75
CA VAL A 27 -3.86 2.16 2.32
C VAL A 27 -3.63 3.43 1.51
N ILE A 28 -4.36 4.51 1.83
CA ILE A 28 -4.25 5.81 1.14
C ILE A 28 -2.81 6.35 1.18
N ASP A 29 -2.13 6.27 2.33
CA ASP A 29 -0.73 6.70 2.47
C ASP A 29 0.19 5.95 1.51
N THR A 30 0.03 4.64 1.38
CA THR A 30 0.87 3.84 0.47
C THR A 30 0.53 4.12 -0.99
N LEU A 31 -0.73 4.40 -1.33
CA LEU A 31 -1.11 4.80 -2.69
C LEU A 31 -0.52 6.17 -3.08
N PHE A 32 -0.34 7.09 -2.13
CA PHE A 32 0.27 8.41 -2.41
C PHE A 32 1.79 8.43 -2.37
N ASN A 33 2.42 7.58 -1.55
CA ASN A 33 3.87 7.64 -1.28
C ASN A 33 4.64 6.41 -1.80
N GLY A 34 3.93 5.44 -2.38
CA GLY A 34 4.51 4.18 -2.83
C GLY A 34 5.10 3.33 -1.70
N PHE A 35 6.13 2.57 -2.02
CA PHE A 35 6.77 1.61 -1.10
C PHE A 35 7.96 2.17 -0.32
N GLY A 36 8.23 3.47 -0.44
CA GLY A 36 9.34 4.16 0.24
C GLY A 36 10.69 3.97 -0.44
N ASP A 37 11.77 4.25 0.31
CA ASP A 37 13.14 4.32 -0.20
C ASP A 37 13.82 2.94 -0.36
N GLU A 38 14.97 2.92 -1.05
CA GLU A 38 15.74 1.71 -1.33
C GLU A 38 16.08 0.91 -0.05
N GLY A 39 15.91 -0.41 -0.11
CA GLY A 39 16.15 -1.34 1.00
C GLY A 39 14.89 -1.74 1.79
N GLY A 40 13.82 -0.94 1.79
CA GLY A 40 12.57 -1.22 2.52
C GLY A 40 11.38 -1.66 1.65
N ARG A 41 11.47 -1.51 0.33
CA ARG A 41 10.34 -1.62 -0.61
C ARG A 41 9.64 -2.98 -0.58
N ASN A 42 10.39 -4.10 -0.55
CA ASN A 42 9.78 -5.44 -0.51
C ASN A 42 9.00 -5.71 0.77
N VAL A 43 9.49 -5.19 1.89
CA VAL A 43 8.79 -5.27 3.17
C VAL A 43 7.53 -4.41 3.13
N ALA A 44 7.58 -3.24 2.51
CA ALA A 44 6.42 -2.36 2.34
C ALA A 44 5.37 -2.98 1.39
N LEU A 45 5.78 -3.50 0.23
CA LEU A 45 4.93 -4.27 -0.68
C LEU A 45 4.26 -5.44 0.05
N THR A 46 5.04 -6.23 0.80
CA THR A 46 4.52 -7.37 1.56
C THR A 46 3.45 -6.94 2.55
N LYS A 47 3.70 -5.87 3.31
CA LYS A 47 2.73 -5.31 4.27
C LYS A 47 1.50 -4.75 3.57
N PHE A 48 1.66 -4.18 2.39
CA PHE A 48 0.56 -3.60 1.63
C PHE A 48 -0.37 -4.66 1.06
N VAL A 49 0.16 -5.69 0.39
CA VAL A 49 -0.65 -6.82 -0.11
C VAL A 49 -1.39 -7.51 1.04
N GLY A 50 -0.72 -7.76 2.16
CA GLY A 50 -1.36 -8.33 3.35
C GLY A 50 -2.44 -7.43 3.98
N LEU A 51 -2.35 -6.11 3.79
CA LEU A 51 -3.36 -5.15 4.21
C LEU A 51 -4.59 -5.18 3.30
N LEU A 52 -4.38 -5.30 1.98
CA LEU A 52 -5.46 -5.33 0.98
C LEU A 52 -6.37 -6.55 1.14
N PHE A 53 -5.79 -7.72 1.45
CA PHE A 53 -6.58 -8.93 1.70
C PHE A 53 -7.02 -9.12 3.16
N ASN A 54 -6.71 -8.19 4.05
CA ASN A 54 -7.19 -8.25 5.43
C ASN A 54 -8.72 -8.09 5.45
N LYS A 55 -9.42 -8.76 6.39
CA LYS A 55 -10.88 -8.68 6.59
C LYS A 55 -11.50 -7.28 6.68
N TRP A 56 -10.71 -6.24 6.96
CA TRP A 56 -11.16 -4.85 7.07
C TRP A 56 -11.10 -4.09 5.74
N VAL A 57 -10.35 -4.61 4.75
CA VAL A 57 -10.27 -4.06 3.39
C VAL A 57 -10.94 -5.02 2.42
N ASP A 58 -10.55 -6.29 2.48
CA ASP A 58 -11.11 -7.42 1.72
C ASP A 58 -11.25 -7.16 0.21
N CYS A 59 -10.19 -6.63 -0.39
CA CYS A 59 -10.13 -6.48 -1.84
C CYS A 59 -10.24 -7.85 -2.53
N ASP A 60 -10.93 -7.87 -3.67
CA ASP A 60 -10.78 -8.94 -4.63
C ASP A 60 -9.35 -8.94 -5.24
N LEU A 61 -9.04 -10.02 -5.94
CA LEU A 61 -7.71 -10.26 -6.48
C LEU A 61 -7.26 -9.20 -7.49
N GLU A 62 -8.14 -8.82 -8.41
CA GLU A 62 -7.84 -7.90 -9.51
C GLU A 62 -7.60 -6.50 -8.95
N THR A 63 -8.54 -6.01 -8.13
CA THR A 63 -8.41 -4.72 -7.45
C THR A 63 -7.13 -4.67 -6.60
N ALA A 64 -6.81 -5.73 -5.85
CA ALA A 64 -5.61 -5.74 -5.03
C ALA A 64 -4.32 -5.64 -5.86
N TYR A 65 -4.28 -6.31 -7.02
CA TYR A 65 -3.12 -6.25 -7.90
C TYR A 65 -2.99 -4.87 -8.57
N GLU A 66 -4.09 -4.28 -9.03
CA GLU A 66 -4.09 -2.93 -9.59
C GLU A 66 -3.62 -1.88 -8.57
N LEU A 67 -4.09 -1.95 -7.33
CA LEU A 67 -3.65 -1.04 -6.26
C LEU A 67 -2.15 -1.16 -5.96
N VAL A 68 -1.58 -2.37 -6.08
CA VAL A 68 -0.14 -2.60 -5.98
C VAL A 68 0.60 -1.93 -7.13
N GLN A 69 0.09 -2.03 -8.36
CA GLN A 69 0.68 -1.36 -9.53
C GLN A 69 0.62 0.16 -9.38
N VAL A 70 -0.50 0.71 -8.91
CA VAL A 70 -0.64 2.15 -8.63
C VAL A 70 0.39 2.61 -7.61
N ALA A 71 0.51 1.91 -6.47
CA ALA A 71 1.52 2.24 -5.45
C ALA A 71 2.95 2.12 -6.00
N ASN A 72 3.24 1.11 -6.82
CA ASN A 72 4.56 0.95 -7.44
C ASN A 72 4.88 2.09 -8.41
N SER A 73 3.90 2.54 -9.19
CA SER A 73 4.06 3.59 -10.21
C SER A 73 4.46 4.95 -9.61
N VAL A 74 4.07 5.22 -8.36
CA VAL A 74 4.44 6.44 -7.63
C VAL A 74 5.65 6.24 -6.71
N THR A 75 6.24 5.05 -6.67
CA THR A 75 7.45 4.77 -5.89
C THR A 75 8.66 5.35 -6.63
N ALA A 76 9.47 6.18 -5.95
CA ALA A 76 10.59 6.92 -6.57
C ALA A 76 11.54 6.03 -7.39
N LYS A 77 11.78 4.80 -6.91
CA LYS A 77 12.41 3.72 -7.68
C LYS A 77 11.45 2.53 -7.65
N PRO A 78 10.66 2.30 -8.71
CA PRO A 78 9.72 1.19 -8.76
C PRO A 78 10.44 -0.16 -8.63
N LEU A 79 9.72 -1.15 -8.09
CA LEU A 79 10.16 -2.54 -8.13
C LEU A 79 9.94 -3.12 -9.54
N PRO A 80 10.83 -4.01 -10.00
CA PRO A 80 10.59 -4.85 -11.18
C PRO A 80 9.27 -5.63 -11.08
N ILE A 81 8.63 -5.87 -12.21
CA ILE A 81 7.31 -6.52 -12.26
C ILE A 81 7.36 -7.97 -11.76
N ASP A 82 8.42 -8.70 -12.05
CA ASP A 82 8.68 -10.07 -11.59
C ASP A 82 8.81 -10.16 -10.07
N GLU A 83 9.40 -9.13 -9.44
CA GLU A 83 9.49 -9.01 -7.98
C GLU A 83 8.12 -8.73 -7.34
N ILE A 84 7.30 -7.90 -8.00
CA ILE A 84 5.91 -7.68 -7.61
C ILE A 84 5.11 -8.98 -7.70
N ASP A 85 5.14 -9.65 -8.84
CA ASP A 85 4.38 -10.86 -9.10
C ASP A 85 4.71 -11.97 -8.10
N THR A 86 6.01 -12.17 -7.85
CA THR A 86 6.51 -13.16 -6.90
C THR A 86 6.00 -12.86 -5.49
N THR A 87 6.12 -11.61 -5.04
CA THR A 87 5.70 -11.20 -3.69
C THR A 87 4.19 -11.27 -3.54
N PHE A 88 3.44 -10.77 -4.52
CA PHE A 88 1.99 -10.76 -4.52
C PHE A 88 1.43 -12.17 -4.46
N ARG A 89 1.92 -13.08 -5.32
CA ARG A 89 1.51 -14.49 -5.34
C ARG A 89 1.80 -15.20 -4.02
N SER A 90 2.99 -15.00 -3.45
CA SER A 90 3.38 -15.60 -2.16
C SER A 90 2.41 -15.25 -1.03
N ILE A 91 1.94 -14.01 -1.01
CA ILE A 91 1.01 -13.51 0.01
C ILE A 91 -0.43 -13.94 -0.27
N LEU A 92 -0.85 -13.89 -1.54
CA LEU A 92 -2.14 -14.42 -1.97
C LEU A 92 -2.29 -15.89 -1.56
N ASP A 93 -1.32 -16.74 -1.91
CA ASP A 93 -1.34 -18.16 -1.57
C ASP A 93 -1.42 -18.37 -0.06
N LYS A 94 -0.72 -17.53 0.72
CA LYS A 94 -0.77 -17.57 2.19
C LYS A 94 -2.15 -17.18 2.70
N GLU A 95 -2.80 -16.21 2.10
CA GLU A 95 -4.13 -15.77 2.50
C GLU A 95 -5.23 -16.76 2.11
N LEU A 96 -5.17 -17.32 0.89
CA LEU A 96 -6.07 -18.39 0.46
C LEU A 96 -6.01 -19.60 1.40
N ARG A 97 -4.80 -20.03 1.78
CA ARG A 97 -4.62 -21.11 2.78
C ARG A 97 -5.25 -20.80 4.13
N LYS A 98 -5.13 -19.56 4.64
CA LYS A 98 -5.79 -19.16 5.90
C LYS A 98 -7.31 -19.17 5.78
N ARG A 99 -7.84 -18.85 4.60
CA ARG A 99 -9.27 -18.87 4.30
C ARG A 99 -9.79 -20.29 3.99
N GLY A 100 -8.93 -21.31 4.03
CA GLY A 100 -9.30 -22.70 3.74
C GLY A 100 -9.52 -23.00 2.24
N ILE A 101 -9.13 -22.08 1.37
CA ILE A 101 -9.22 -22.21 -0.08
C ILE A 101 -7.90 -22.82 -0.57
N LYS A 102 -7.97 -23.96 -1.28
CA LYS A 102 -6.78 -24.53 -1.91
C LYS A 102 -6.47 -23.73 -3.18
N PRO A 103 -5.25 -23.18 -3.31
CA PRO A 103 -4.80 -22.54 -4.55
C PRO A 103 -4.59 -23.58 -5.66
#